data_AF-A0A6J4XS62-F1
#
_entry.id   AF-A0A6J4XS62-F1
#
_cell.length_a   1.000
_cell.length_b   1.000
_cell.length_c   1.000
_cell.angle_alpha   90.00
_cell.angle_beta   90.00
_cell.angle_gamma   90.00
#
_symmetry.space_group_name_H-M   'P 1'
#
loop_
_entity.id
_entity.type
_entity.pdbx_description
1 polymer ?
#
loop_
_entity_poly.entity_id
_entity_poly.type
_entity_poly.pdbx_seq_one_letter_code
_entity_poly.pdbx_strand_id
1 'polypeptide(L)'
;MSETIAIIATCDTKGEEALYLKQRIESYNMKGLVVDSGILGEPVFVEPDVTKDELAGYSGFTIKELVEAGSRGAAVEKMRDCIHAYVKKLYEAGKIQGLIAIGGAEGSVIARAAMDALPLGVPKIAVSTIASGKHLFSDLIGYNDATVMHSVIDILGINSISRTVFNNAVGAIVGMAKVKPEASDKKIKSIGISMLGTTTKPIMGVIKPELEKRGYEVLTFHANGTGGDCMDTLAGEGFFAGVLDFSTNELVANNLGGLHVAKPGRMEAALEMGVPTVVAPGAANILVLSSEEALLSKYDGRRKYYHNPNITLINTTVEELKIIAATFAEKLNKATGKIRFLYPVQGFCSQDKEGLTLWNPDGNPVFLAELKKNLRQDIPIIEVDAHINDDEFANVAFEQLLEVMGVAM
;
A
#
# COMPACT_ATOMS: atom_id res chain seq x y z
N MET A 1 -28.54 15.50 -6.93
CA MET A 1 -28.19 14.94 -8.25
C MET A 1 -28.21 13.44 -8.13
N SER A 2 -28.53 12.70 -9.20
CA SER A 2 -28.41 11.23 -9.21
C SER A 2 -26.93 10.86 -9.13
N GLU A 3 -26.58 9.91 -8.24
CA GLU A 3 -25.21 9.41 -8.08
C GLU A 3 -24.75 8.74 -9.38
N THR A 4 -23.52 9.02 -9.80
CA THR A 4 -22.94 8.53 -11.05
C THR A 4 -21.85 7.50 -10.75
N ILE A 5 -21.95 6.33 -11.38
CA ILE A 5 -20.96 5.26 -11.31
C ILE A 5 -20.24 5.16 -12.65
N ALA A 6 -18.91 5.32 -12.63
CA ALA A 6 -18.08 5.08 -13.81
C ALA A 6 -18.03 3.59 -14.14
N ILE A 7 -18.20 3.24 -15.40
CA ILE A 7 -18.12 1.88 -15.93
C ILE A 7 -16.90 1.83 -16.85
N ILE A 8 -15.84 1.17 -16.42
CA ILE A 8 -14.59 1.05 -17.19
C ILE A 8 -14.59 -0.28 -17.92
N ALA A 9 -14.53 -0.24 -19.25
CA ALA A 9 -14.50 -1.42 -20.09
C ALA A 9 -13.77 -1.13 -21.41
N THR A 10 -13.20 -2.18 -22.00
CA THR A 10 -12.73 -2.15 -23.39
C THR A 10 -13.94 -2.34 -24.32
N CYS A 11 -14.60 -1.26 -24.74
CA CYS A 11 -15.91 -1.32 -25.38
C CYS A 11 -15.89 -1.95 -26.79
N ASP A 12 -14.71 -2.04 -27.41
CA ASP A 12 -14.46 -2.77 -28.66
C ASP A 12 -14.65 -4.29 -28.54
N THR A 13 -14.50 -4.84 -27.34
CA THR A 13 -14.60 -6.28 -27.06
C THR A 13 -15.64 -6.63 -26.00
N LYS A 14 -15.99 -5.68 -25.13
CA LYS A 14 -16.88 -5.86 -23.97
C LYS A 14 -18.02 -4.85 -23.93
N GLY A 15 -18.41 -4.34 -25.09
CA GLY A 15 -19.43 -3.30 -25.17
C GLY A 15 -20.84 -3.81 -24.84
N GLU A 16 -21.15 -5.09 -25.11
CA GLU A 16 -22.43 -5.70 -24.68
C GLU A 16 -22.52 -5.73 -23.14
N GLU A 17 -21.42 -6.08 -22.47
CA GLU A 17 -21.32 -6.15 -21.02
C GLU A 17 -21.33 -4.76 -20.37
N ALA A 18 -20.63 -3.79 -20.96
CA ALA A 18 -20.68 -2.40 -20.52
C ALA A 18 -22.11 -1.82 -20.62
N LEU A 19 -22.82 -2.09 -21.73
CA LEU A 19 -24.22 -1.71 -21.89
C LEU A 19 -25.10 -2.35 -20.82
N TYR A 20 -24.91 -3.65 -20.57
CA TYR A 20 -25.67 -4.37 -19.57
C TYR A 20 -25.47 -3.75 -18.17
N LEU A 21 -24.23 -3.48 -17.76
CA LEU A 21 -23.94 -2.80 -16.50
C LEU A 21 -24.60 -1.41 -16.42
N LYS A 22 -24.51 -0.61 -17.49
CA LYS A 22 -25.14 0.73 -17.57
C LYS A 22 -26.64 0.64 -17.30
N GLN A 23 -27.34 -0.23 -18.02
CA GLN A 23 -28.80 -0.43 -17.86
C GLN A 23 -29.17 -0.94 -16.46
N ARG A 24 -28.36 -1.83 -15.87
CA ARG A 24 -28.59 -2.33 -14.51
C ARG A 24 -28.39 -1.24 -13.47
N ILE A 25 -27.36 -0.40 -13.59
CA ILE A 25 -27.13 0.76 -12.70
C ILE A 25 -28.29 1.77 -12.82
N GLU A 26 -28.71 2.07 -14.04
CA GLU A 26 -29.82 2.99 -14.33
C GLU A 26 -31.16 2.50 -13.75
N SER A 27 -31.37 1.19 -13.67
CA SER A 27 -32.55 0.62 -13.00
C SER A 27 -32.64 0.92 -11.50
N TYR A 28 -31.55 1.39 -10.88
CA TYR A 28 -31.52 1.85 -9.48
C TYR A 28 -31.62 3.38 -9.33
N ASN A 29 -32.01 4.11 -10.38
CA ASN A 29 -32.06 5.58 -10.44
C ASN A 29 -30.69 6.26 -10.23
N MET A 30 -29.62 5.57 -10.63
CA MET A 30 -28.25 6.07 -10.67
C MET A 30 -27.82 6.24 -12.12
N LYS A 31 -26.76 7.00 -12.40
CA LYS A 31 -26.23 7.15 -13.76
C LYS A 31 -25.05 6.21 -13.98
N GLY A 32 -25.08 5.40 -15.04
CA GLY A 32 -23.90 4.69 -15.53
C GLY A 32 -23.14 5.53 -16.55
N LEU A 33 -21.90 5.94 -16.24
CA LEU A 33 -21.02 6.67 -17.16
C LEU A 33 -20.02 5.69 -17.76
N VAL A 34 -20.17 5.35 -19.03
CA VAL A 34 -19.34 4.37 -19.73
C VAL A 34 -18.08 5.05 -20.25
N VAL A 35 -16.92 4.53 -19.86
CA VAL A 35 -15.60 4.99 -20.30
C VAL A 35 -14.96 3.88 -21.11
N ASP A 36 -14.70 4.15 -22.39
CA ASP A 36 -14.03 3.19 -23.27
C ASP A 36 -12.51 3.26 -23.09
N SER A 37 -11.94 2.16 -22.61
CA SER A 37 -10.49 1.95 -22.48
C SER A 37 -9.93 0.96 -23.52
N GLY A 38 -10.68 0.69 -24.59
CA GLY A 38 -10.30 -0.18 -25.69
C GLY A 38 -9.20 0.41 -26.57
N ILE A 39 -8.49 -0.45 -27.29
CA ILE A 39 -7.39 -0.06 -28.20
C ILE A 39 -7.41 -0.80 -29.54
N LEU A 40 -8.25 -1.83 -29.73
CA LEU A 40 -8.20 -2.69 -30.91
C LEU A 40 -9.16 -2.22 -32.01
N GLY A 41 -10.37 -1.82 -31.62
CA GLY A 41 -11.45 -1.54 -32.57
C GLY A 41 -12.39 -0.44 -32.11
N GLU A 42 -13.46 -0.25 -32.87
CA GLU A 42 -14.54 0.66 -32.50
C GLU A 42 -15.45 0.02 -31.45
N PRO A 43 -16.07 0.82 -30.55
CA PRO A 43 -17.05 0.33 -29.60
C PRO A 43 -18.17 -0.46 -30.28
N VAL A 44 -18.58 -1.57 -29.65
CA VAL A 44 -19.71 -2.41 -30.11
C VAL A 44 -20.85 -2.36 -29.10
N PHE A 45 -22.11 -2.45 -29.55
CA PHE A 45 -23.33 -2.46 -28.73
C PHE A 45 -23.62 -1.20 -27.88
N VAL A 46 -22.61 -0.42 -27.48
CA VAL A 46 -22.71 0.76 -26.62
C VAL A 46 -22.00 1.95 -27.25
N GLU A 47 -22.61 3.13 -27.14
CA GLU A 47 -21.93 4.40 -27.36
C GLU A 47 -21.35 4.85 -26.01
N PRO A 48 -20.01 4.91 -25.87
CA PRO A 48 -19.40 5.29 -24.60
C PRO A 48 -19.62 6.79 -24.34
N ASP A 49 -19.82 7.16 -23.06
CA ASP A 49 -19.91 8.57 -22.65
C ASP A 49 -18.55 9.28 -22.78
N VAL A 50 -17.46 8.50 -22.86
CA VAL A 50 -16.08 8.95 -23.06
C VAL A 50 -15.40 7.98 -24.02
N THR A 51 -14.95 8.49 -25.16
CA THR A 51 -14.29 7.66 -26.17
C THR A 51 -12.84 7.36 -25.80
N LYS A 52 -12.27 6.30 -26.37
CA LYS A 52 -10.83 5.98 -26.27
C LYS A 52 -9.93 7.14 -26.73
N ASP A 53 -10.36 7.91 -27.73
CA ASP A 53 -9.65 9.09 -28.26
C ASP A 53 -9.63 10.23 -27.24
N GLU A 54 -10.79 10.55 -26.64
CA GLU A 54 -10.88 11.53 -25.57
C GLU A 54 -10.05 11.11 -24.36
N LEU A 55 -10.11 9.82 -24.00
CA LEU A 55 -9.38 9.25 -22.88
C LEU A 55 -7.87 9.36 -23.05
N ALA A 56 -7.34 9.03 -24.24
CA ALA A 56 -5.91 9.11 -24.55
C ALA A 56 -5.34 10.53 -24.32
N GLY A 57 -6.14 11.56 -24.64
CA GLY A 57 -5.75 12.96 -24.49
C GLY A 57 -5.47 13.40 -23.04
N TYR A 58 -5.96 12.67 -22.03
CA TYR A 58 -5.76 13.03 -20.62
C TYR A 58 -4.33 12.88 -20.13
N SER A 59 -3.51 12.09 -20.82
CA SER A 59 -2.07 11.96 -20.56
C SER A 59 -1.22 12.44 -21.73
N GLY A 60 -1.79 13.26 -22.62
CA GLY A 60 -1.08 13.85 -23.75
C GLY A 60 -0.77 12.88 -24.89
N PHE A 61 -1.44 11.73 -24.95
CA PHE A 61 -1.31 10.78 -26.03
C PHE A 61 -2.48 10.88 -27.03
N THR A 62 -2.25 10.34 -28.22
CA THR A 62 -3.30 9.99 -29.17
C THR A 62 -3.57 8.49 -29.12
N ILE A 63 -4.78 8.05 -29.48
CA ILE A 63 -5.07 6.61 -29.55
C ILE A 63 -4.12 5.89 -30.52
N LYS A 64 -3.70 6.59 -31.59
CA LYS A 64 -2.74 6.07 -32.57
C LYS A 64 -1.38 5.74 -31.91
N GLU A 65 -0.86 6.60 -31.06
CA GLU A 65 0.41 6.37 -30.34
C GLU A 65 0.33 5.23 -29.31
N LEU A 66 -0.88 4.95 -28.80
CA LEU A 66 -1.12 3.78 -27.95
C LEU A 66 -1.10 2.50 -28.80
N VAL A 67 -1.81 2.48 -29.93
CA VAL A 67 -1.85 1.34 -30.86
C VAL A 67 -0.46 1.03 -31.44
N GLU A 68 0.32 2.06 -31.75
CA GLU A 68 1.67 1.95 -32.32
C GLU A 68 2.78 1.71 -31.28
N ALA A 69 2.43 1.45 -30.01
CA ALA A 69 3.39 1.27 -28.90
C ALA A 69 4.26 -0.01 -28.99
N GLY A 70 4.18 -0.77 -30.09
CA GLY A 70 5.02 -1.93 -30.38
C GLY A 70 4.59 -3.24 -29.71
N SER A 71 3.78 -3.20 -28.66
CA SER A 71 3.15 -4.38 -28.08
C SER A 71 1.83 -4.04 -27.38
N ARG A 72 0.97 -5.06 -27.19
CA ARG A 72 -0.26 -4.95 -26.43
C ARG A 72 -0.01 -4.49 -24.98
N GLY A 73 1.06 -4.99 -24.36
CA GLY A 73 1.45 -4.58 -23.00
C GLY A 73 1.84 -3.11 -22.91
N ALA A 74 2.63 -2.61 -23.85
CA ALA A 74 3.03 -1.19 -23.89
C ALA A 74 1.85 -0.25 -24.15
N ALA A 75 0.87 -0.69 -24.95
CA ALA A 75 -0.37 0.05 -25.15
C ALA A 75 -1.21 0.11 -23.87
N VAL A 76 -1.34 -1.01 -23.15
CA VAL A 76 -2.02 -1.07 -21.85
C VAL A 76 -1.33 -0.19 -20.83
N GLU A 77 0.00 -0.18 -20.77
CA GLU A 77 0.77 0.66 -19.85
C GLU A 77 0.44 2.15 -20.02
N LYS A 78 0.50 2.67 -21.25
CA LYS A 78 0.09 4.06 -21.52
C LYS A 78 -1.39 4.32 -21.20
N MET A 79 -2.27 3.36 -21.51
CA MET A 79 -3.70 3.49 -21.21
C MET A 79 -3.99 3.57 -19.70
N ARG A 80 -3.17 2.93 -18.85
CA ARG A 80 -3.27 3.05 -17.38
C ARG A 80 -3.08 4.49 -16.93
N ASP A 81 -2.11 5.20 -17.50
CA ASP A 81 -1.86 6.60 -17.16
C ASP A 81 -3.05 7.47 -17.56
N CYS A 82 -3.59 7.24 -18.75
CA CYS A 82 -4.77 7.95 -19.27
C CYS A 82 -5.98 7.77 -18.36
N ILE A 83 -6.32 6.51 -18.02
CA ILE A 83 -7.49 6.22 -17.19
C ILE A 83 -7.32 6.74 -15.76
N HIS A 84 -6.12 6.64 -15.20
CA HIS A 84 -5.84 7.16 -13.86
C HIS A 84 -6.04 8.68 -13.82
N ALA A 85 -5.45 9.42 -14.78
CA ALA A 85 -5.60 10.86 -14.87
C ALA A 85 -7.08 11.28 -15.07
N TYR A 86 -7.81 10.56 -15.92
CA TYR A 86 -9.21 10.85 -16.20
C TYR A 86 -10.11 10.64 -14.98
N VAL A 87 -10.02 9.46 -14.34
CA VAL A 87 -10.86 9.10 -13.19
C VAL A 87 -10.60 10.05 -12.02
N LYS A 88 -9.32 10.38 -11.75
CA LYS A 88 -8.96 11.37 -10.72
C LYS A 88 -9.66 12.70 -10.97
N LYS A 89 -9.57 13.24 -12.20
CA LYS A 89 -10.21 14.51 -12.56
C LYS A 89 -11.73 14.46 -12.44
N LEU A 90 -12.37 13.35 -12.83
CA LEU A 90 -13.83 13.19 -12.68
C LEU A 90 -14.25 13.21 -11.21
N TYR A 91 -13.51 12.50 -10.35
CA TYR A 91 -13.80 12.44 -8.92
C TYR A 91 -13.61 13.80 -8.26
N GLU A 92 -12.50 14.50 -8.52
CA GLU A 92 -12.22 15.84 -7.99
C GLU A 92 -13.28 16.87 -8.43
N ALA A 93 -13.86 16.69 -9.63
CA ALA A 93 -14.96 17.52 -10.13
C ALA A 93 -16.35 17.11 -9.56
N GLY A 94 -16.43 16.11 -8.68
CA GLY A 94 -17.67 15.60 -8.10
C GLY A 94 -18.58 14.89 -9.11
N LYS A 95 -18.05 14.46 -10.26
CA LYS A 95 -18.84 13.88 -11.36
C LYS A 95 -19.12 12.39 -11.22
N ILE A 96 -18.40 11.69 -10.36
CA ILE A 96 -18.58 10.27 -10.06
C ILE A 96 -18.53 10.03 -8.56
N GLN A 97 -19.29 9.03 -8.10
CA GLN A 97 -19.40 8.60 -6.70
C GLN A 97 -18.94 7.15 -6.51
N GLY A 98 -18.59 6.46 -7.58
CA GLY A 98 -18.03 5.13 -7.53
C GLY A 98 -17.60 4.64 -8.91
N LEU A 99 -16.96 3.48 -8.92
CA LEU A 99 -16.41 2.89 -10.13
C LEU A 99 -16.65 1.38 -10.15
N ILE A 100 -17.08 0.87 -11.30
CA ILE A 100 -17.11 -0.55 -11.62
C ILE A 100 -16.29 -0.78 -12.90
N ALA A 101 -15.39 -1.76 -12.87
CA ALA A 101 -14.58 -2.13 -14.02
C ALA A 101 -14.75 -3.62 -14.33
N ILE A 102 -14.67 -3.99 -15.61
CA ILE A 102 -14.73 -5.39 -16.05
C ILE A 102 -13.57 -5.73 -16.97
N GLY A 103 -12.98 -6.92 -16.79
CA GLY A 103 -11.85 -7.29 -17.63
C GLY A 103 -11.30 -8.69 -17.41
N GLY A 104 -10.57 -9.16 -18.42
CA GLY A 104 -9.64 -10.28 -18.24
C GLY A 104 -8.33 -9.79 -17.62
N ALA A 105 -7.20 -10.46 -17.88
CA ALA A 105 -5.91 -10.07 -17.33
C ALA A 105 -5.55 -8.59 -17.59
N GLU A 106 -5.57 -8.16 -18.84
CA GLU A 106 -5.21 -6.77 -19.19
C GLU A 106 -6.26 -5.75 -18.78
N GLY A 107 -7.54 -6.07 -18.94
CA GLY A 107 -8.62 -5.21 -18.47
C GLY A 107 -8.54 -5.01 -16.96
N SER A 108 -8.05 -5.99 -16.21
CA SER A 108 -7.81 -5.86 -14.77
C SER A 108 -6.65 -4.93 -14.44
N VAL A 109 -5.62 -4.86 -15.29
CA VAL A 109 -4.52 -3.90 -15.14
C VAL A 109 -5.01 -2.46 -15.34
N ILE A 110 -5.87 -2.22 -16.33
CA ILE A 110 -6.52 -0.92 -16.56
C ILE A 110 -7.50 -0.59 -15.41
N ALA A 111 -8.32 -1.56 -15.01
CA ALA A 111 -9.24 -1.44 -13.88
C ALA A 111 -8.48 -1.03 -12.62
N ARG A 112 -7.32 -1.63 -12.37
CA ARG A 112 -6.50 -1.30 -11.21
C ARG A 112 -6.06 0.15 -11.21
N ALA A 113 -5.54 0.65 -12.33
CA ALA A 113 -5.14 2.05 -12.46
C ALA A 113 -6.32 3.01 -12.25
N ALA A 114 -7.51 2.66 -12.75
CA ALA A 114 -8.73 3.42 -12.55
C ALA A 114 -9.16 3.45 -11.07
N MET A 115 -9.04 2.32 -10.37
CA MET A 115 -9.37 2.21 -8.94
C MET A 115 -8.39 2.98 -8.04
N ASP A 116 -7.08 2.97 -8.37
CA ASP A 116 -6.05 3.72 -7.66
C ASP A 116 -6.23 5.24 -7.72
N ALA A 117 -6.90 5.74 -8.76
CA ALA A 117 -7.18 7.16 -8.90
C ALA A 117 -8.22 7.69 -7.90
N LEU A 118 -8.91 6.80 -7.16
CA LEU A 118 -9.98 7.14 -6.23
C LEU A 118 -9.52 6.98 -4.77
N PRO A 119 -9.77 7.98 -3.89
CA PRO A 119 -9.39 7.89 -2.48
C PRO A 119 -10.03 6.72 -1.71
N LEU A 120 -9.45 6.41 -0.54
CA LEU A 120 -10.01 5.47 0.43
C LEU A 120 -11.48 5.79 0.74
N GLY A 121 -12.33 4.77 0.78
CA GLY A 121 -13.76 4.86 1.09
C GLY A 121 -14.65 5.10 -0.12
N VAL A 122 -14.10 5.54 -1.26
CA VAL A 122 -14.89 5.68 -2.49
C VAL A 122 -15.23 4.30 -3.05
N PRO A 123 -16.50 3.96 -3.30
CA PRO A 123 -16.92 2.67 -3.84
C PRO A 123 -16.19 2.29 -5.14
N LYS A 124 -15.49 1.16 -5.14
CA LYS A 124 -14.72 0.69 -6.29
C LYS A 124 -14.73 -0.84 -6.39
N ILE A 125 -15.19 -1.38 -7.54
CA ILE A 125 -15.28 -2.82 -7.82
C ILE A 125 -14.60 -3.15 -9.15
N ALA A 126 -13.81 -4.22 -9.19
CA ALA A 126 -13.38 -4.88 -10.42
C ALA A 126 -14.00 -6.28 -10.53
N VAL A 127 -14.64 -6.61 -11.66
CA VAL A 127 -15.04 -7.98 -12.01
C VAL A 127 -13.98 -8.56 -12.95
N SER A 128 -13.26 -9.58 -12.49
CA SER A 128 -12.07 -10.09 -13.16
C SER A 128 -12.09 -11.61 -13.33
N THR A 129 -11.62 -12.08 -14.50
CA THR A 129 -11.40 -13.52 -14.76
C THR A 129 -10.17 -14.08 -14.06
N ILE A 130 -9.31 -13.22 -13.53
CA ILE A 130 -8.05 -13.60 -12.86
C ILE A 130 -8.07 -13.31 -11.35
N ALA A 131 -9.25 -13.03 -10.78
CA ALA A 131 -9.42 -12.81 -9.33
C ALA A 131 -9.10 -14.05 -8.47
N SER A 132 -9.00 -15.24 -9.08
CA SER A 132 -8.61 -16.49 -8.45
C SER A 132 -7.55 -17.19 -9.29
N GLY A 133 -6.55 -17.80 -8.66
CA GLY A 133 -5.48 -18.52 -9.34
C GLY A 133 -4.09 -18.22 -8.76
N LYS A 134 -3.07 -18.30 -9.62
CA LYS A 134 -1.66 -18.04 -9.25
C LYS A 134 -1.20 -16.61 -9.56
N HIS A 135 -2.11 -15.76 -10.05
CA HIS A 135 -1.82 -14.33 -10.21
C HIS A 135 -1.66 -13.68 -8.84
N LEU A 136 -0.75 -12.71 -8.73
CA LEU A 136 -0.60 -11.96 -7.49
C LEU A 136 -1.84 -11.10 -7.32
N PHE A 137 -2.56 -11.29 -6.21
CA PHE A 137 -3.74 -10.49 -5.91
C PHE A 137 -3.40 -9.00 -5.75
N SER A 138 -2.17 -8.69 -5.32
CA SER A 138 -1.63 -7.33 -5.25
C SER A 138 -1.70 -6.57 -6.58
N ASP A 139 -1.61 -7.27 -7.71
CA ASP A 139 -1.68 -6.66 -9.05
C ASP A 139 -3.11 -6.20 -9.38
N LEU A 140 -4.13 -6.77 -8.72
CA LEU A 140 -5.54 -6.45 -8.92
C LEU A 140 -6.07 -5.36 -7.99
N ILE A 141 -5.55 -5.28 -6.76
CA ILE A 141 -6.08 -4.38 -5.69
C ILE A 141 -5.03 -3.42 -5.12
N GLY A 142 -3.80 -3.89 -4.91
CA GLY A 142 -2.69 -3.21 -4.25
C GLY A 142 -3.06 -2.56 -2.93
N TYR A 143 -3.06 -1.22 -2.85
CA TYR A 143 -3.06 -0.48 -1.59
C TYR A 143 -4.33 0.35 -1.38
N ASN A 144 -5.42 -0.03 -2.03
CA ASN A 144 -6.72 0.61 -1.88
C ASN A 144 -7.75 -0.38 -1.28
N ASP A 145 -8.93 0.13 -0.98
CA ASP A 145 -10.07 -0.61 -0.42
C ASP A 145 -10.98 -1.23 -1.50
N ALA A 146 -10.47 -1.51 -2.70
CA ALA A 146 -11.28 -2.05 -3.77
C ALA A 146 -11.75 -3.48 -3.53
N THR A 147 -12.92 -3.78 -4.08
CA THR A 147 -13.44 -5.16 -4.10
C THR A 147 -13.16 -5.79 -5.45
N VAL A 148 -12.54 -6.97 -5.44
CA VAL A 148 -12.36 -7.78 -6.65
C VAL A 148 -13.34 -8.95 -6.63
N MET A 149 -14.21 -9.03 -7.65
CA MET A 149 -15.18 -10.10 -7.83
C MET A 149 -14.73 -11.02 -8.97
N HIS A 150 -14.66 -12.33 -8.71
CA HIS A 150 -14.36 -13.30 -9.77
C HIS A 150 -15.54 -13.40 -10.76
N SER A 151 -15.25 -13.35 -12.06
CA SER A 151 -16.28 -13.43 -13.10
C SER A 151 -16.92 -14.82 -13.26
N VAL A 152 -16.33 -15.85 -12.64
CA VAL A 152 -16.70 -17.29 -12.72
C VAL A 152 -16.44 -17.91 -14.09
N ILE A 153 -16.90 -17.25 -15.14
CA ILE A 153 -16.65 -17.60 -16.54
C ILE A 153 -15.88 -16.48 -17.23
N ASP A 154 -15.40 -16.72 -18.44
CA ASP A 154 -14.83 -15.66 -19.25
C ASP A 154 -15.86 -14.54 -19.52
N ILE A 155 -15.37 -13.31 -19.68
CA ILE A 155 -16.19 -12.13 -19.98
C ILE A 155 -16.28 -12.01 -21.49
N LEU A 156 -17.24 -12.75 -22.04
CA LEU A 156 -17.58 -12.79 -23.45
C LEU A 156 -19.09 -12.95 -23.64
N GLY A 157 -19.78 -11.81 -23.68
CA GLY A 157 -21.21 -11.68 -23.87
C GLY A 157 -22.06 -11.96 -22.63
N ILE A 158 -23.38 -11.78 -22.80
CA ILE A 158 -24.35 -11.88 -21.71
C ILE A 158 -25.12 -13.21 -21.72
N ASN A 159 -24.88 -14.03 -20.69
CA ASN A 159 -25.54 -15.33 -20.47
C ASN A 159 -26.07 -15.45 -19.03
N SER A 160 -26.69 -16.58 -18.68
CA SER A 160 -27.30 -16.78 -17.37
C SER A 160 -26.33 -16.62 -16.19
N ILE A 161 -25.07 -17.02 -16.38
CA ILE A 161 -24.02 -16.90 -15.36
C ILE A 161 -23.51 -15.45 -15.30
N SER A 162 -23.13 -14.84 -16.42
CA SER A 162 -22.64 -13.45 -16.41
C SER A 162 -23.69 -12.46 -15.94
N ARG A 163 -24.98 -12.65 -16.26
CA ARG A 163 -26.08 -11.85 -15.68
C ARG A 163 -26.11 -11.93 -14.16
N THR A 164 -25.92 -13.12 -13.59
CA THR A 164 -25.92 -13.32 -12.13
C THR A 164 -24.76 -12.58 -11.50
N VAL A 165 -23.56 -12.75 -12.03
CA VAL A 165 -22.34 -12.10 -11.51
C VAL A 165 -22.43 -10.58 -11.64
N PHE A 166 -22.80 -10.07 -12.82
CA PHE A 166 -22.93 -8.63 -13.03
C PHE A 166 -24.06 -7.99 -12.21
N ASN A 167 -25.17 -8.70 -11.97
CA ASN A 167 -26.20 -8.21 -11.06
C ASN A 167 -25.70 -8.11 -9.62
N ASN A 168 -24.88 -9.06 -9.16
CA ASN A 168 -24.25 -8.98 -7.83
C ASN A 168 -23.26 -7.82 -7.75
N ALA A 169 -22.41 -7.62 -8.78
CA ALA A 169 -21.47 -6.51 -8.83
C ALA A 169 -22.19 -5.15 -8.84
N VAL A 170 -23.25 -5.01 -9.63
CA VAL A 170 -24.08 -3.80 -9.65
C VAL A 170 -24.78 -3.59 -8.30
N GLY A 171 -25.37 -4.64 -7.72
CA GLY A 171 -26.00 -4.55 -6.39
C GLY A 171 -25.02 -4.10 -5.31
N ALA A 172 -23.78 -4.61 -5.34
CA ALA A 172 -22.72 -4.24 -4.42
C ALA A 172 -22.31 -2.76 -4.59
N ILE A 173 -22.01 -2.31 -5.80
CA ILE A 173 -21.57 -0.91 -6.02
C ILE A 173 -22.70 0.09 -5.75
N VAL A 174 -23.94 -0.23 -6.11
CA VAL A 174 -25.13 0.59 -5.79
C VAL A 174 -25.35 0.66 -4.28
N GLY A 175 -25.18 -0.47 -3.58
CA GLY A 175 -25.27 -0.51 -2.12
C GLY A 175 -24.22 0.36 -1.46
N MET A 176 -22.96 0.21 -1.87
CA MET A 176 -21.84 1.00 -1.36
C MET A 176 -22.01 2.51 -1.63
N ALA A 177 -22.45 2.89 -2.83
CA ALA A 177 -22.68 4.30 -3.19
C ALA A 177 -23.75 4.98 -2.34
N LYS A 178 -24.75 4.22 -1.87
CA LYS A 178 -25.81 4.74 -0.99
C LYS A 178 -25.39 4.88 0.48
N VAL A 179 -24.26 4.29 0.88
CA VAL A 179 -23.73 4.46 2.23
C VAL A 179 -23.18 5.88 2.34
N LYS A 180 -23.82 6.70 3.18
CA LYS A 180 -23.28 8.01 3.50
C LYS A 180 -22.01 7.79 4.31
N PRO A 181 -20.86 8.36 3.89
CA PRO A 181 -19.69 8.34 4.74
C PRO A 181 -20.06 9.01 6.06
N GLU A 182 -19.68 8.38 7.18
CA GLU A 182 -19.68 9.10 8.45
C GLU A 182 -18.81 10.33 8.27
N ALA A 183 -19.27 11.48 8.76
CA ALA A 183 -18.46 12.69 8.70
C ALA A 183 -17.16 12.40 9.45
N SER A 184 -16.06 12.23 8.71
CA SER A 184 -14.75 12.14 9.31
C SER A 184 -14.56 13.44 10.07
N ASP A 185 -14.41 13.33 11.39
CA ASP A 185 -14.12 14.48 12.22
C ASP A 185 -12.67 14.85 11.88
N LYS A 186 -12.47 15.69 10.86
CA LYS A 186 -11.16 16.13 10.33
C LYS A 186 -10.24 16.77 11.39
N LYS A 187 -10.70 16.84 12.64
CA LYS A 187 -9.97 17.26 13.83
C LYS A 187 -9.20 16.12 14.51
N ILE A 188 -9.48 14.85 14.18
CA ILE A 188 -8.76 13.71 14.78
C ILE A 188 -7.31 13.76 14.31
N LYS A 189 -6.39 13.88 15.27
CA LYS A 189 -4.96 13.79 15.03
C LYS A 189 -4.59 12.32 15.05
N SER A 190 -4.44 11.71 13.88
CA SER A 190 -4.06 10.30 13.78
C SER A 190 -2.54 10.15 13.80
N ILE A 191 -2.05 9.08 14.43
CA ILE A 191 -0.64 8.69 14.49
C ILE A 191 -0.49 7.37 13.76
N GLY A 192 0.37 7.33 12.75
CA GLY A 192 0.73 6.10 12.05
C GLY A 192 1.87 5.39 12.76
N ILE A 193 1.72 4.10 13.05
CA ILE A 193 2.76 3.29 13.70
C ILE A 193 2.99 2.00 12.92
N SER A 194 4.23 1.76 12.47
CA SER A 194 4.59 0.46 11.89
C SER A 194 4.91 -0.56 12.98
N MET A 195 4.44 -1.80 12.83
CA MET A 195 4.62 -2.86 13.83
C MET A 195 4.81 -4.24 13.20
N LEU A 196 5.47 -5.13 13.92
CA LEU A 196 5.58 -6.55 13.61
C LEU A 196 5.23 -7.36 14.86
N GLY A 197 4.85 -8.62 14.70
CA GLY A 197 4.61 -9.52 15.84
C GLY A 197 5.79 -9.57 16.82
N THR A 198 7.01 -9.40 16.31
CA THR A 198 8.26 -9.41 17.10
C THR A 198 8.56 -8.09 17.83
N THR A 199 7.75 -7.04 17.63
CA THR A 199 7.91 -5.69 18.20
C THR A 199 6.60 -5.12 18.80
N THR A 200 5.58 -5.97 18.94
CA THR A 200 4.20 -5.54 19.26
C THR A 200 4.00 -5.09 20.72
N LYS A 201 4.67 -5.75 21.67
CA LYS A 201 4.48 -5.56 23.11
C LYS A 201 4.55 -4.07 23.55
N PRO A 202 5.60 -3.30 23.24
CA PRO A 202 5.72 -1.90 23.68
C PRO A 202 4.63 -0.99 23.09
N ILE A 203 4.23 -1.24 21.85
CA ILE A 203 3.20 -0.46 21.15
C ILE A 203 1.84 -0.65 21.85
N MET A 204 1.47 -1.90 22.14
CA MET A 204 0.20 -2.21 22.80
C MET A 204 0.16 -1.82 24.27
N GLY A 205 1.27 -2.04 25.00
CA GLY A 205 1.30 -1.87 26.46
C GLY A 205 1.49 -0.43 26.92
N VAL A 206 2.18 0.39 26.13
CA VAL A 206 2.62 1.73 26.54
C VAL A 206 2.21 2.79 25.51
N ILE A 207 2.73 2.71 24.29
CA ILE A 207 2.66 3.82 23.33
C ILE A 207 1.21 4.14 22.93
N LYS A 208 0.44 3.12 22.51
CA LYS A 208 -0.96 3.32 22.08
C LYS A 208 -1.85 3.83 23.23
N PRO A 209 -1.86 3.20 24.42
CA PRO A 209 -2.64 3.73 25.56
C PRO A 209 -2.31 5.18 25.92
N GLU A 210 -1.03 5.56 25.93
CA GLU A 210 -0.63 6.93 26.30
C GLU A 210 -1.00 7.97 25.23
N LEU A 211 -0.94 7.61 23.94
CA LEU A 211 -1.42 8.46 22.85
C LEU A 211 -2.95 8.62 22.88
N GLU A 212 -3.69 7.53 23.12
CA GLU A 212 -5.16 7.56 23.16
C GLU A 212 -5.69 8.36 24.35
N LYS A 213 -5.04 8.28 25.52
CA LYS A 213 -5.33 9.14 26.68
C LYS A 213 -5.23 10.63 26.35
N ARG A 214 -4.43 11.00 25.35
CA ARG A 214 -4.23 12.37 24.88
C ARG A 214 -5.12 12.75 23.70
N GLY A 215 -6.04 11.87 23.30
CA GLY A 215 -7.00 12.11 22.22
C GLY A 215 -6.43 11.92 20.82
N TYR A 216 -5.29 11.24 20.68
CA TYR A 216 -4.79 10.80 19.37
C TYR A 216 -5.46 9.49 18.98
N GLU A 217 -5.80 9.37 17.70
CA GLU A 217 -6.16 8.08 17.12
C GLU A 217 -4.87 7.35 16.69
N VAL A 218 -4.70 6.10 17.07
CA VAL A 218 -3.51 5.32 16.73
C VAL A 218 -3.85 4.28 15.69
N LEU A 219 -3.28 4.45 14.49
CA LEU A 219 -3.41 3.54 13.36
C LEU A 219 -2.14 2.72 13.22
N THR A 220 -2.25 1.41 13.40
CA THR A 220 -1.11 0.50 13.33
C THR A 220 -1.05 -0.24 12.00
N PHE A 221 0.15 -0.33 11.42
CA PHE A 221 0.41 -0.95 10.13
C PHE A 221 1.37 -2.12 10.30
N HIS A 222 0.97 -3.29 9.82
CA HIS A 222 1.87 -4.45 9.85
C HIS A 222 3.01 -4.23 8.85
N ALA A 223 4.26 -4.22 9.30
CA ALA A 223 5.45 -4.05 8.44
C ALA A 223 5.74 -5.32 7.62
N ASN A 224 4.83 -5.64 6.69
CA ASN A 224 4.80 -6.83 5.87
C ASN A 224 4.95 -6.54 4.36
N GLY A 225 5.48 -5.37 4.02
CA GLY A 225 5.57 -4.82 2.67
C GLY A 225 4.37 -3.91 2.43
N THR A 226 3.18 -4.52 2.37
CA THR A 226 1.94 -3.81 2.08
C THR A 226 1.52 -2.83 3.17
N GLY A 227 1.67 -3.17 4.45
CA GLY A 227 1.26 -2.26 5.52
C GLY A 227 2.12 -1.00 5.57
N GLY A 228 3.43 -1.11 5.35
CA GLY A 228 4.31 0.05 5.20
C GLY A 228 3.93 0.95 4.02
N ASP A 229 3.65 0.36 2.85
CA ASP A 229 3.19 1.10 1.67
C ASP A 229 1.85 1.82 1.92
N CYS A 230 0.92 1.20 2.65
CA CYS A 230 -0.33 1.83 3.06
C CYS A 230 -0.08 3.01 4.02
N MET A 231 0.83 2.84 4.98
CA MET A 231 1.21 3.92 5.90
C MET A 231 1.83 5.09 5.14
N ASP A 232 2.76 4.85 4.22
CA ASP A 232 3.38 5.91 3.42
C ASP A 232 2.38 6.61 2.51
N THR A 233 1.43 5.87 1.93
CA THR A 233 0.36 6.45 1.11
C THR A 233 -0.47 7.45 1.93
N LEU A 234 -0.93 7.04 3.12
CA LEU A 234 -1.68 7.92 4.01
C LEU A 234 -0.84 9.10 4.54
N ALA A 235 0.46 8.90 4.77
CA ALA A 235 1.37 9.98 5.15
C ALA A 235 1.51 11.03 4.03
N GLY A 236 1.67 10.58 2.78
CA GLY A 236 1.72 11.44 1.60
C GLY A 236 0.43 12.23 1.35
N GLU A 237 -0.71 11.68 1.77
CA GLU A 237 -2.02 12.35 1.74
C GLU A 237 -2.25 13.32 2.92
N GLY A 238 -1.28 13.45 3.84
CA GLY A 238 -1.38 14.34 4.99
C GLY A 238 -2.31 13.84 6.09
N PHE A 239 -2.53 12.53 6.18
CA PHE A 239 -3.45 11.92 7.13
C PHE A 239 -2.94 11.94 8.58
N PHE A 240 -1.61 11.93 8.78
CA PHE A 240 -1.01 11.79 10.10
C PHE A 240 -0.51 13.11 10.68
N ALA A 241 -0.77 13.29 11.98
CA ALA A 241 -0.14 14.34 12.79
C ALA A 241 1.30 13.99 13.20
N GLY A 242 1.66 12.71 13.16
CA GLY A 242 2.98 12.19 13.45
C GLY A 242 3.09 10.71 13.07
N VAL A 243 4.31 10.25 12.85
CA VAL A 243 4.61 8.85 12.49
C VAL A 243 5.64 8.28 13.46
N LEU A 244 5.37 7.09 13.97
CA LEU A 244 6.35 6.26 14.67
C LEU A 244 6.65 5.03 13.80
N ASP A 245 7.69 5.12 12.99
CA ASP A 245 8.15 4.01 12.17
C ASP A 245 9.00 3.05 13.04
N PHE A 246 8.31 2.32 13.91
CA PHE A 246 8.91 1.47 14.95
C PHE A 246 9.48 0.17 14.38
N SER A 247 8.84 -0.39 13.34
CA SER A 247 9.21 -1.66 12.71
C SER A 247 9.43 -1.49 11.23
N THR A 248 10.68 -1.64 10.82
CA THR A 248 11.21 -1.24 9.52
C THR A 248 11.80 -2.43 8.77
N ASN A 249 11.32 -3.64 9.06
CA ASN A 249 11.79 -4.88 8.43
C ASN A 249 11.66 -4.86 6.90
N GLU A 250 10.73 -4.07 6.37
CA GLU A 250 10.53 -3.88 4.94
C GLU A 250 11.77 -3.34 4.23
N LEU A 251 12.62 -2.55 4.92
CA LEU A 251 13.92 -2.15 4.36
C LEU A 251 14.90 -3.31 4.23
N VAL A 252 14.80 -4.32 5.09
CA VAL A 252 15.58 -5.56 4.94
C VAL A 252 15.15 -6.29 3.68
N ALA A 253 13.83 -6.47 3.51
CA ALA A 253 13.27 -7.16 2.35
C ALA A 253 13.55 -6.43 1.03
N ASN A 254 13.47 -5.09 1.01
CA ASN A 254 13.81 -4.30 -0.17
C ASN A 254 15.27 -4.46 -0.62
N ASN A 255 16.19 -4.68 0.31
CA ASN A 255 17.62 -4.86 0.00
C ASN A 255 17.99 -6.32 -0.30
N LEU A 256 17.38 -7.28 0.40
CA LEU A 256 17.84 -8.67 0.44
C LEU A 256 16.83 -9.68 -0.12
N GLY A 257 15.64 -9.21 -0.47
CA GLY A 257 14.48 -10.04 -0.81
C GLY A 257 13.79 -10.65 0.40
N GLY A 258 12.77 -11.47 0.15
CA GLY A 258 11.94 -12.13 1.16
C GLY A 258 10.47 -11.83 0.97
N LEU A 259 9.67 -12.13 1.99
CA LEU A 259 8.21 -12.03 1.88
C LEU A 259 7.68 -10.59 1.98
N HIS A 260 8.36 -9.72 2.72
CA HIS A 260 7.84 -8.40 3.13
C HIS A 260 8.40 -7.24 2.30
N VAL A 261 8.52 -7.43 0.98
CA VAL A 261 9.03 -6.39 0.08
C VAL A 261 7.99 -5.26 -0.07
N ALA A 262 8.40 -4.03 0.21
CA ALA A 262 7.61 -2.82 0.03
C ALA A 262 8.01 -2.10 -1.29
N LYS A 263 7.35 -0.98 -1.60
CA LYS A 263 7.80 -0.12 -2.71
C LYS A 263 9.22 0.43 -2.45
N PRO A 264 9.96 0.80 -3.52
CA PRO A 264 11.29 1.41 -3.39
C PRO A 264 11.32 2.69 -2.52
N GLY A 265 10.20 3.43 -2.50
CA GLY A 265 10.02 4.65 -1.72
C GLY A 265 9.61 4.45 -0.25
N ARG A 266 9.68 3.23 0.28
CA ARG A 266 9.30 2.94 1.67
C ARG A 266 10.04 3.86 2.66
N MET A 267 9.30 4.42 3.62
CA MET A 267 9.65 5.45 4.61
C MET A 267 9.71 6.89 4.09
N GLU A 268 9.71 7.12 2.78
CA GLU A 268 10.03 8.46 2.23
C GLU A 268 8.88 9.46 2.38
N ALA A 269 7.64 9.01 2.22
CA ALA A 269 6.49 9.92 2.11
C ALA A 269 6.32 10.83 3.34
N ALA A 270 6.38 10.26 4.56
CA ALA A 270 6.30 11.05 5.80
C ALA A 270 7.47 12.02 5.94
N LEU A 271 8.68 11.58 5.58
CA LEU A 271 9.92 12.35 5.70
C LEU A 271 9.94 13.55 4.74
N GLU A 272 9.58 13.32 3.48
CA GLU A 272 9.56 14.35 2.42
C GLU A 272 8.45 15.39 2.66
N MET A 273 7.29 14.95 3.15
CA MET A 273 6.18 15.83 3.52
C MET A 273 6.41 16.60 4.84
N GLY A 274 7.50 16.31 5.55
CA GLY A 274 7.86 16.97 6.79
C GLY A 274 6.97 16.61 7.98
N VAL A 275 6.31 15.44 7.93
CA VAL A 275 5.52 14.91 9.04
C VAL A 275 6.48 14.61 10.21
N PRO A 276 6.18 15.05 11.45
CA PRO A 276 6.98 14.71 12.61
C PRO A 276 7.16 13.20 12.75
N THR A 277 8.40 12.71 12.69
CA THR A 277 8.66 11.27 12.55
C THR A 277 9.72 10.79 13.54
N VAL A 278 9.43 9.69 14.23
CA VAL A 278 10.41 8.92 15.01
C VAL A 278 10.58 7.56 14.36
N VAL A 279 11.83 7.12 14.20
CA VAL A 279 12.17 5.85 13.55
C VAL A 279 12.97 4.96 14.50
N ALA A 280 12.69 3.66 14.50
CA ALA A 280 13.49 2.65 15.20
C ALA A 280 13.81 1.47 14.27
N PRO A 281 14.91 0.73 14.48
CA PRO A 281 15.33 -0.38 13.61
C PRO A 281 14.57 -1.68 13.90
N GLY A 282 13.27 -1.61 14.23
CA GLY A 282 12.51 -2.78 14.65
C GLY A 282 12.53 -3.89 13.60
N ALA A 283 13.01 -5.06 14.01
CA ALA A 283 13.25 -6.22 13.17
C ALA A 283 14.18 -5.98 11.95
N ALA A 284 15.03 -4.95 11.98
CA ALA A 284 16.03 -4.72 10.92
C ALA A 284 17.15 -5.79 10.91
N ASN A 285 17.24 -6.62 11.95
CA ASN A 285 18.24 -7.68 12.10
C ASN A 285 17.79 -9.06 11.57
N ILE A 286 16.60 -9.15 10.94
CA ILE A 286 16.04 -10.42 10.47
C ILE A 286 15.52 -10.33 9.03
N LEU A 287 15.71 -11.39 8.24
CA LEU A 287 14.99 -11.63 7.00
C LEU A 287 13.76 -12.48 7.30
N VAL A 288 12.63 -12.14 6.67
CA VAL A 288 11.39 -12.93 6.73
C VAL A 288 11.24 -13.69 5.42
N LEU A 289 11.33 -15.01 5.47
CA LEU A 289 11.28 -15.88 4.31
C LEU A 289 10.15 -16.89 4.43
N SER A 290 9.68 -17.40 3.29
CA SER A 290 8.89 -18.63 3.32
C SER A 290 9.72 -19.78 3.88
N SER A 291 9.06 -20.79 4.45
CA SER A 291 9.74 -21.98 4.95
C SER A 291 10.55 -22.70 3.86
N GLU A 292 10.14 -22.62 2.60
CA GLU A 292 10.88 -23.18 1.45
C GLU A 292 12.12 -22.34 1.09
N GLU A 293 11.97 -21.01 0.97
CA GLU A 293 13.09 -20.11 0.66
C GLU A 293 14.19 -20.18 1.73
N ALA A 294 13.83 -20.37 3.00
CA ALA A 294 14.78 -20.47 4.10
C ALA A 294 15.68 -21.72 4.03
N LEU A 295 15.34 -22.70 3.18
CA LEU A 295 16.12 -23.92 2.94
C LEU A 295 17.09 -23.79 1.75
N LEU A 296 17.08 -22.66 1.03
CA LEU A 296 18.02 -22.42 -0.05
C LEU A 296 19.46 -22.38 0.47
N SER A 297 20.40 -22.95 -0.29
CA SER A 297 21.81 -23.11 0.11
C SER A 297 22.53 -21.79 0.44
N LYS A 298 22.09 -20.67 -0.15
CA LYS A 298 22.61 -19.33 0.18
C LYS A 298 22.38 -18.94 1.66
N TYR A 299 21.50 -19.63 2.38
CA TYR A 299 21.24 -19.43 3.81
C TYR A 299 21.81 -20.54 4.69
N ASP A 300 22.69 -21.38 4.18
CA ASP A 300 23.38 -22.41 4.97
C ASP A 300 24.27 -21.75 6.04
N GLY A 301 24.32 -22.37 7.23
CA GLY A 301 25.06 -21.85 8.38
C GLY A 301 24.45 -20.61 9.06
N ARG A 302 23.38 -20.03 8.51
CA ARG A 302 22.65 -18.93 9.15
C ARG A 302 21.78 -19.44 10.29
N ARG A 303 21.59 -18.61 11.33
CA ARG A 303 20.68 -18.93 12.43
C ARG A 303 19.25 -18.72 11.96
N LYS A 304 18.42 -19.74 12.17
CA LYS A 304 17.04 -19.81 11.68
C LYS A 304 16.10 -20.00 12.86
N TYR A 305 15.03 -19.22 12.89
CA TYR A 305 13.95 -19.35 13.85
C TYR A 305 12.68 -19.75 13.10
N TYR A 306 12.15 -20.93 13.43
CA TYR A 306 10.87 -21.38 12.91
C TYR A 306 9.75 -20.58 13.58
N HIS A 307 9.16 -19.64 12.84
CA HIS A 307 8.17 -18.72 13.38
C HIS A 307 6.77 -19.31 13.30
N ASN A 308 6.41 -19.87 12.15
CA ASN A 308 5.17 -20.60 11.93
C ASN A 308 5.33 -21.56 10.72
N PRO A 309 4.31 -22.37 10.37
CA PRO A 309 4.41 -23.33 9.27
C PRO A 309 4.77 -22.76 7.90
N ASN A 310 4.59 -21.46 7.68
CA ASN A 310 4.86 -20.80 6.41
C ASN A 310 6.06 -19.84 6.47
N ILE A 311 6.54 -19.48 7.67
CA ILE A 311 7.53 -18.42 7.86
C ILE A 311 8.71 -18.90 8.70
N THR A 312 9.91 -18.65 8.18
CA THR A 312 11.16 -18.80 8.91
C THR A 312 11.89 -17.46 8.94
N LEU A 313 12.34 -17.05 10.13
CA LEU A 313 13.15 -15.85 10.32
C LEU A 313 14.63 -16.22 10.28
N ILE A 314 15.44 -15.43 9.59
CA ILE A 314 16.88 -15.65 9.49
C ILE A 314 17.61 -14.40 9.97
N ASN A 315 18.65 -14.54 10.80
CA ASN A 315 19.46 -13.40 11.25
C ASN A 315 20.18 -12.76 10.06
N THR A 316 20.26 -11.43 9.98
CA THR A 316 21.13 -10.73 9.03
C THR A 316 22.61 -10.92 9.37
N THR A 317 23.49 -10.80 8.37
CA THR A 317 24.94 -10.72 8.57
C THR A 317 25.38 -9.28 8.87
N VAL A 318 26.65 -9.12 9.29
CA VAL A 318 27.27 -7.81 9.49
C VAL A 318 27.26 -6.99 8.19
N GLU A 319 27.61 -7.58 7.05
CA GLU A 319 27.63 -6.87 5.77
C GLU A 319 26.22 -6.50 5.28
N GLU A 320 25.25 -7.39 5.47
CA GLU A 320 23.84 -7.08 5.19
C GLU A 320 23.34 -5.93 6.07
N LEU A 321 23.69 -5.88 7.36
CA LEU A 321 23.32 -4.77 8.25
C LEU A 321 23.96 -3.44 7.87
N LYS A 322 25.17 -3.43 7.32
CA LYS A 322 25.77 -2.21 6.76
C LYS A 322 24.97 -1.68 5.57
N ILE A 323 24.55 -2.57 4.67
CA ILE A 323 23.69 -2.20 3.52
C ILE A 323 22.39 -1.59 4.03
N ILE A 324 21.72 -2.27 4.97
CA ILE A 324 20.46 -1.80 5.55
C ILE A 324 20.67 -0.44 6.23
N ALA A 325 21.71 -0.27 7.06
CA ALA A 325 22.03 1.00 7.73
C ALA A 325 22.28 2.16 6.73
N ALA A 326 22.96 1.87 5.62
CA ALA A 326 23.16 2.84 4.55
C ALA A 326 21.84 3.24 3.89
N THR A 327 20.93 2.29 3.66
CA THR A 327 19.57 2.60 3.18
C THR A 327 18.81 3.47 4.17
N PHE A 328 18.86 3.18 5.48
CA PHE A 328 18.26 4.05 6.49
C PHE A 328 18.79 5.47 6.39
N ALA A 329 20.11 5.65 6.33
CA ALA A 329 20.72 6.96 6.19
C ALA A 329 20.24 7.67 4.92
N GLU A 330 20.21 6.98 3.78
CA GLU A 330 19.69 7.51 2.52
C GLU A 330 18.25 8.02 2.66
N LYS A 331 17.34 7.20 3.21
CA LYS A 331 15.92 7.57 3.39
C LYS A 331 15.77 8.73 4.38
N LEU A 332 16.38 8.64 5.56
CA LEU A 332 16.30 9.66 6.61
C LEU A 332 16.89 11.00 6.16
N ASN A 333 17.92 10.98 5.32
CA ASN A 333 18.53 12.20 4.79
C ASN A 333 17.57 13.00 3.88
N LYS A 334 16.49 12.40 3.37
CA LYS A 334 15.43 13.09 2.61
C LYS A 334 14.46 13.89 3.48
N ALA A 335 14.54 13.74 4.81
CA ALA A 335 13.60 14.41 5.72
C ALA A 335 13.69 15.93 5.63
N THR A 336 12.52 16.57 5.48
CA THR A 336 12.35 18.03 5.47
C THR A 336 11.81 18.56 6.80
N GLY A 337 11.22 17.68 7.63
CA GLY A 337 10.65 17.99 8.93
C GLY A 337 11.50 17.54 10.13
N LYS A 338 10.92 17.64 11.34
CA LYS A 338 11.56 17.18 12.57
C LYS A 338 11.55 15.67 12.63
N ILE A 339 12.74 15.08 12.70
CA ILE A 339 12.89 13.63 12.79
C ILE A 339 13.88 13.22 13.86
N ARG A 340 13.71 12.01 14.41
CA ARG A 340 14.66 11.37 15.34
C ARG A 340 14.79 9.89 15.05
N PHE A 341 15.99 9.36 15.23
CA PHE A 341 16.25 7.93 15.17
C PHE A 341 16.52 7.39 16.58
N LEU A 342 15.81 6.34 16.98
CA LEU A 342 15.98 5.67 18.26
C LEU A 342 16.68 4.34 18.06
N TYR A 343 17.78 4.15 18.78
CA TYR A 343 18.58 2.94 18.71
C TYR A 343 18.44 2.12 20.01
N PRO A 344 17.77 0.95 19.98
CA PRO A 344 17.69 0.04 21.12
C PRO A 344 18.98 -0.78 21.25
N VAL A 345 19.82 -0.45 22.24
CA VAL A 345 21.16 -1.04 22.42
C VAL A 345 21.09 -2.55 22.62
N GLN A 346 20.03 -3.06 23.28
CA GLN A 346 19.98 -4.47 23.68
C GLN A 346 19.26 -5.39 22.68
N GLY A 347 18.75 -4.87 21.55
CA GLY A 347 18.19 -5.70 20.49
C GLY A 347 16.99 -5.12 19.73
N PHE A 348 16.80 -5.58 18.50
CA PHE A 348 15.87 -5.00 17.52
C PHE A 348 14.54 -5.76 17.39
N CYS A 349 14.42 -6.97 17.93
CA CYS A 349 13.19 -7.76 17.87
C CYS A 349 13.15 -8.85 18.95
N SER A 350 12.00 -9.49 19.15
CA SER A 350 11.81 -10.49 20.22
C SER A 350 12.83 -11.64 20.29
N GLN A 351 13.49 -11.97 19.17
CA GLN A 351 14.51 -13.04 19.11
C GLN A 351 15.95 -12.50 19.13
N ASP A 352 16.12 -11.18 19.20
CA ASP A 352 17.40 -10.48 19.18
C ASP A 352 17.84 -10.11 20.61
N LYS A 353 17.99 -11.10 21.46
CA LYS A 353 18.37 -10.90 22.86
C LYS A 353 19.31 -12.01 23.31
N GLU A 354 20.23 -11.71 24.22
CA GLU A 354 21.17 -12.69 24.75
C GLU A 354 20.49 -14.02 25.12
N GLY A 355 21.07 -15.12 24.63
CA GLY A 355 20.53 -16.48 24.80
C GLY A 355 19.45 -16.89 23.80
N LEU A 356 18.93 -16.00 22.96
CA LEU A 356 17.93 -16.33 21.92
C LEU A 356 18.56 -16.59 20.54
N THR A 357 17.79 -17.23 19.67
CA THR A 357 18.26 -17.79 18.41
C THR A 357 18.83 -16.73 17.45
N LEU A 358 18.24 -15.54 17.38
CA LEU A 358 18.59 -14.52 16.39
C LEU A 358 19.41 -13.36 16.98
N TRP A 359 19.94 -13.52 18.20
CA TRP A 359 20.73 -12.49 18.89
C TRP A 359 21.95 -12.06 18.10
N ASN A 360 22.07 -10.79 17.72
CA ASN A 360 23.11 -10.31 16.82
C ASN A 360 24.07 -9.30 17.47
N PRO A 361 24.88 -9.72 18.47
CA PRO A 361 25.75 -8.81 19.22
C PRO A 361 26.87 -8.20 18.36
N ASP A 362 27.28 -8.88 17.28
CA ASP A 362 28.32 -8.38 16.37
C ASP A 362 27.75 -7.43 15.31
N GLY A 363 26.52 -7.70 14.85
CA GLY A 363 25.89 -6.95 13.77
C GLY A 363 25.26 -5.63 14.22
N ASN A 364 24.55 -5.62 15.35
CA ASN A 364 23.79 -4.45 15.78
C ASN A 364 24.68 -3.21 16.00
N PRO A 365 25.85 -3.29 16.69
CA PRO A 365 26.73 -2.13 16.83
C PRO A 365 27.27 -1.61 15.49
N VAL A 366 27.48 -2.50 14.52
CA VAL A 366 27.94 -2.13 13.17
C VAL A 366 26.84 -1.37 12.42
N PHE A 367 25.58 -1.76 12.57
CA PHE A 367 24.45 -1.00 12.03
C PHE A 367 24.47 0.45 12.53
N LEU A 368 24.65 0.65 13.85
CA LEU A 368 24.70 2.00 14.42
C LEU A 368 25.89 2.81 13.90
N ALA A 369 27.07 2.19 13.84
CA ALA A 369 28.29 2.85 13.35
C ALA A 369 28.15 3.29 11.88
N GLU A 370 27.61 2.43 11.01
CA GLU A 370 27.40 2.76 9.61
C GLU A 370 26.29 3.81 9.43
N LEU A 371 25.22 3.76 10.24
CA LEU A 371 24.19 4.79 10.23
C LEU A 371 24.77 6.16 10.62
N LYS A 372 25.50 6.25 11.74
CA LYS A 372 26.13 7.50 12.21
C LYS A 372 27.07 8.14 11.19
N LYS A 373 27.77 7.31 10.41
CA LYS A 373 28.71 7.75 9.38
C LYS A 373 28.02 8.42 8.18
N ASN A 374 26.83 7.93 7.80
CA ASN A 374 26.15 8.36 6.57
C ASN A 374 24.96 9.30 6.83
N LEU A 375 24.48 9.39 8.08
CA LEU A 375 23.36 10.25 8.46
C LEU A 375 23.78 11.71 8.58
N ARG A 376 22.89 12.62 8.15
CA ARG A 376 23.06 14.08 8.33
C ARG A 376 23.22 14.41 9.82
N GLN A 377 24.17 15.29 10.14
CA GLN A 377 24.55 15.58 11.53
C GLN A 377 23.47 16.28 12.37
N ASP A 378 22.49 16.92 11.73
CA ASP A 378 21.35 17.57 12.37
C ASP A 378 20.24 16.59 12.78
N ILE A 379 20.25 15.34 12.28
CA ILE A 379 19.28 14.31 12.65
C ILE A 379 19.75 13.63 13.94
N PRO A 380 19.04 13.78 15.07
CA PRO A 380 19.46 13.17 16.32
C PRO A 380 19.31 11.65 16.29
N ILE A 381 20.36 10.96 16.74
CA ILE A 381 20.34 9.54 17.10
C ILE A 381 20.33 9.45 18.62
N ILE A 382 19.33 8.76 19.16
CA ILE A 382 19.14 8.58 20.60
C ILE A 382 19.35 7.10 20.90
N GLU A 383 20.48 6.82 21.54
CA GLU A 383 20.79 5.48 22.04
C GLU A 383 20.05 5.27 23.35
N VAL A 384 19.28 4.20 23.43
CA VAL A 384 18.52 3.82 24.62
C VAL A 384 19.06 2.48 25.08
N ASP A 385 19.55 2.42 26.31
CA ASP A 385 20.08 1.19 26.92
C ASP A 385 18.94 0.24 27.33
N ALA A 386 18.17 -0.20 26.34
CA ALA A 386 17.03 -1.08 26.49
C ALA A 386 16.88 -1.96 25.24
N HIS A 387 16.15 -3.06 25.39
CA HIS A 387 15.70 -3.85 24.25
C HIS A 387 14.46 -3.19 23.63
N ILE A 388 14.24 -3.29 22.33
CA ILE A 388 13.12 -2.62 21.65
C ILE A 388 11.74 -2.93 22.28
N ASN A 389 11.60 -4.11 22.89
CA ASN A 389 10.36 -4.60 23.54
C ASN A 389 10.26 -4.29 25.04
N ASP A 390 11.19 -3.52 25.59
CA ASP A 390 11.14 -3.07 26.97
C ASP A 390 10.32 -1.79 27.10
N ASP A 391 9.64 -1.64 28.24
CA ASP A 391 8.78 -0.49 28.50
C ASP A 391 9.60 0.81 28.56
N GLU A 392 10.88 0.74 28.96
CA GLU A 392 11.82 1.85 28.92
C GLU A 392 12.01 2.40 27.50
N PHE A 393 12.23 1.52 26.51
CA PHE A 393 12.32 1.94 25.11
C PHE A 393 10.99 2.53 24.61
N ALA A 394 9.87 1.95 25.03
CA ALA A 394 8.54 2.42 24.67
C ALA A 394 8.25 3.83 25.21
N ASN A 395 8.64 4.10 26.46
CA ASN A 395 8.51 5.42 27.08
C ASN A 395 9.35 6.46 26.33
N VAL A 396 10.61 6.15 26.03
CA VAL A 396 11.45 7.05 25.21
C VAL A 396 10.82 7.25 23.84
N ALA A 397 10.37 6.20 23.14
CA ALA A 397 9.72 6.33 21.84
C ALA A 397 8.50 7.26 21.87
N PHE A 398 7.68 7.14 22.90
CA PHE A 398 6.53 8.01 23.13
C PHE A 398 6.93 9.46 23.39
N GLU A 399 7.88 9.71 24.31
CA GLU A 399 8.38 11.05 24.64
C GLU A 399 8.97 11.76 23.42
N GLN A 400 9.81 11.03 22.68
CA GLN A 400 10.47 11.55 21.48
C GLN A 400 9.46 11.87 20.37
N LEU A 401 8.38 11.08 20.25
CA LEU A 401 7.30 11.35 19.31
C LEU A 401 6.56 12.65 19.66
N LEU A 402 6.18 12.85 20.93
CA LEU A 402 5.52 14.08 21.36
C LEU A 402 6.42 15.31 21.14
N GLU A 403 7.71 15.19 21.40
CA GLU A 403 8.65 16.30 21.25
C GLU A 403 8.84 16.71 19.77
N VAL A 404 8.99 15.76 18.84
CA VAL A 404 9.06 16.10 17.40
C VAL A 404 7.75 16.71 16.91
N MET A 405 6.61 16.31 17.48
CA MET A 405 5.30 16.90 17.21
C MET A 405 5.09 18.28 17.85
N GLY A 406 6.01 18.72 18.74
CA GLY A 406 5.88 19.99 19.45
C GLY A 406 4.76 19.99 20.50
N VAL A 407 4.45 18.83 21.07
CA VAL A 407 3.41 18.64 22.09
C VAL A 407 4.08 18.58 23.45
N ALA A 408 3.53 19.29 24.43
CA ALA A 408 4.03 19.23 25.80
C ALA A 408 3.77 17.84 26.41
N MET A 409 4.76 17.35 27.17
CA MET A 409 4.66 16.13 27.97
C MET A 409 3.51 16.21 28.97
#